data_AF-A0A834JSF3-F1
#
_entry.id   AF-A0A834JSF3-F1
#
_cell.length_a   1.000
_cell.length_b   1.000
_cell.length_c   1.000
_cell.angle_alpha   90.00
_cell.angle_beta   90.00
_cell.angle_gamma   90.00
#
_symmetry.space_group_name_H-M   'P 1'
#
loop_
_entity.id
_entity.type
_entity.pdbx_description
1 polymer ?
#
loop_
_entity_poly.entity_id
_entity_poly.type
_entity_poly.pdbx_seq_one_letter_code
_entity_poly.pdbx_strand_id
1 'polypeptide(L)'
;MEKLDDLQMIINITCETLKRLSSNIEEIKTILMAKDEQIKTLTEEVEIYKSIADLIHKAMRRRRKKIGISAEPVKSDLLIRRINKDIRSRILIKEAILANDFMKHLSMAQIEEIVDCMFPIAFERGSTIVREGDVGSTVFVLDGE
;
A
#
# COMPACT_ATOMS: atom_id res chain seq x y z
N MET A 1 17.54 -46.33 50.18
CA MET A 1 18.78 -46.18 49.38
C MET A 1 18.45 -45.79 47.94
N GLU A 2 17.50 -46.46 47.27
CA GLU A 2 17.10 -46.17 45.87
C GLU A 2 16.87 -44.68 45.53
N LYS A 3 16.14 -43.92 46.36
CA LYS A 3 15.86 -42.49 46.09
C LYS A 3 17.10 -41.59 46.03
N LEU A 4 18.20 -41.97 46.65
CA LEU A 4 19.44 -41.18 46.65
C LEU A 4 20.21 -41.38 45.34
N ASP A 5 20.22 -42.61 44.83
CA ASP A 5 20.84 -42.97 43.55
C ASP A 5 20.08 -42.34 42.38
N ASP A 6 18.73 -42.34 42.45
CA ASP A 6 17.87 -41.65 41.47
C ASP A 6 18.16 -40.14 41.43
N LEU A 7 18.32 -39.51 42.60
CA LEU A 7 18.63 -38.08 42.69
C LEU A 7 20.02 -37.78 42.13
N GLN A 8 21.01 -38.64 42.40
CA GLN A 8 22.36 -38.50 41.85
C GLN A 8 22.37 -38.68 40.33
N MET A 9 21.57 -39.61 39.80
CA MET A 9 21.39 -39.80 38.36
C MET A 9 20.77 -38.58 37.69
N ILE A 10 19.72 -38.00 38.27
CA ILE A 10 19.07 -36.77 37.76
C ILE A 10 20.06 -35.60 37.78
N ILE A 11 20.84 -35.43 38.86
CA ILE A 11 21.86 -34.38 38.96
C ILE A 11 22.90 -34.53 37.85
N ASN A 12 23.39 -35.74 37.59
CA ASN A 12 24.37 -35.99 36.54
C ASN A 12 23.83 -35.66 35.15
N ILE A 13 22.61 -36.11 34.82
CA ILE A 13 21.94 -35.82 33.55
C ILE A 13 21.71 -34.31 33.37
N THR A 14 21.26 -33.64 34.44
CA THR A 14 21.02 -32.19 34.42
C THR A 14 22.33 -31.43 34.20
N CYS A 15 23.42 -31.83 34.85
CA CYS A 15 24.76 -31.27 34.66
C CYS A 15 25.26 -31.46 33.22
N GLU A 16 25.08 -32.64 32.62
CA GLU A 16 25.46 -32.89 31.22
C GLU A 16 24.64 -32.04 30.25
N THR A 17 23.32 -31.94 30.49
CA THR A 17 22.42 -31.12 29.68
C THR A 17 22.81 -29.64 29.75
N LEU A 18 23.12 -29.12 30.95
CA LEU A 18 23.59 -27.74 31.14
C LEU A 18 24.90 -27.48 30.42
N LYS A 19 25.86 -28.41 30.45
CA LYS A 19 27.12 -28.30 29.71
C LYS A 19 26.87 -28.25 28.20
N ARG A 20 25.98 -29.11 27.69
CA ARG A 20 25.62 -29.14 26.27
C ARG A 20 24.93 -27.85 25.82
N LEU A 21 23.97 -27.36 26.60
CA LEU A 21 23.29 -26.08 26.33
C LEU A 21 24.27 -24.90 26.35
N SER A 22 25.18 -24.86 27.33
CA SER A 22 26.22 -23.83 27.41
C SER A 22 27.12 -23.84 26.17
N SER A 23 27.54 -25.02 25.70
CA SER A 23 28.32 -25.18 24.48
C SER A 23 27.56 -24.68 23.24
N ASN A 24 26.28 -25.04 23.11
CA ASN A 24 25.45 -24.60 21.99
C ASN A 24 25.24 -23.08 21.98
N ILE A 25 25.08 -22.46 23.15
CA ILE A 25 24.93 -21.00 23.28
C ILE A 25 26.19 -20.30 22.74
N GLU A 26 27.38 -20.82 23.05
CA GLU A 26 28.65 -20.21 22.63
C GLU A 26 28.91 -20.39 21.13
N GLU A 27 28.50 -21.53 20.57
CA GLU A 27 28.49 -21.73 19.12
C GLU A 27 27.50 -20.79 18.42
N ILE A 28 26.28 -20.66 18.93
CA ILE A 28 25.28 -19.73 18.37
C ILE A 28 25.78 -18.28 18.43
N LYS A 29 26.42 -17.86 19.54
CA LYS A 29 26.99 -16.51 19.66
C LYS A 29 28.09 -16.25 18.63
N THR A 30 29.00 -17.20 18.43
CA THR A 30 30.09 -17.04 17.46
C THR A 30 29.55 -16.95 16.02
N ILE A 31 28.56 -17.76 15.67
CA ILE A 31 27.87 -17.67 14.37
C ILE A 31 27.15 -16.34 14.21
N LEU A 32 26.45 -15.86 15.26
CA LEU A 32 25.74 -14.59 15.23
C LEU A 32 26.69 -13.42 14.99
N MET A 33 27.83 -13.38 15.70
CA MET A 33 28.85 -12.35 15.50
C MET A 33 29.40 -12.33 14.07
N ALA A 34 29.67 -13.51 13.49
CA ALA A 34 30.13 -13.60 12.10
C ALA A 34 29.05 -13.14 11.10
N LYS A 35 27.77 -13.40 11.39
CA LYS A 35 26.64 -12.95 10.57
C LYS A 35 26.43 -11.45 10.65
N ASP A 36 26.56 -10.86 11.83
CA ASP A 36 26.47 -9.40 12.01
C ASP A 36 27.58 -8.67 11.25
N GLU A 37 28.80 -9.23 11.24
CA GLU A 37 29.90 -8.70 10.43
C GLU A 37 29.60 -8.78 8.93
N GLN A 38 29.08 -9.92 8.45
CA GLN A 38 28.64 -10.06 7.05
C GLN A 38 27.54 -9.05 6.67
N ILE A 39 26.57 -8.83 7.55
CA ILE A 39 25.49 -7.86 7.32
C ILE A 39 26.07 -6.45 7.19
N LYS A 40 27.03 -6.09 8.04
CA LYS A 40 27.68 -4.77 7.99
C LYS A 40 28.37 -4.56 6.64
N THR A 41 29.20 -5.50 6.20
CA THR A 41 29.92 -5.39 4.92
C THR A 41 28.96 -5.30 3.73
N LEU A 42 27.92 -6.14 3.68
CA LEU A 42 26.93 -6.10 2.60
C LEU A 42 26.13 -4.78 2.61
N THR A 43 25.86 -4.23 3.78
CA THR A 43 25.16 -2.94 3.89
C THR A 43 26.00 -1.81 3.30
N GLU A 44 27.31 -1.78 3.61
CA GLU A 44 28.26 -0.81 3.04
C GLU A 44 28.34 -0.93 1.49
N GLU A 45 28.38 -2.15 0.95
CA GLU A 45 28.34 -2.37 -0.51
C GLU A 45 27.04 -1.86 -1.15
N VAL A 46 25.90 -2.17 -0.53
CA VAL A 46 24.59 -1.73 -1.02
C VAL A 46 24.48 -0.21 -1.04
N GLU A 47 25.05 0.50 -0.07
CA GLU A 47 25.08 1.97 -0.06
C GLU A 47 25.84 2.54 -1.26
N ILE A 48 26.96 1.92 -1.64
CA ILE A 48 27.74 2.32 -2.82
C ILE A 48 26.91 2.12 -4.09
N TYR A 49 26.29 0.94 -4.27
CA TYR A 49 25.47 0.67 -5.45
C TYR A 49 24.26 1.60 -5.56
N LYS A 50 23.62 1.95 -4.43
CA LYS A 50 22.53 2.94 -4.40
C LYS A 50 23.00 4.32 -4.85
N SER A 51 24.16 4.78 -4.35
CA SER A 51 24.75 6.06 -4.74
C SER A 51 25.04 6.13 -6.25
N ILE A 52 25.61 5.05 -6.81
CA ILE A 52 25.87 4.95 -8.25
C ILE A 52 24.55 4.93 -9.04
N ALA A 53 23.55 4.17 -8.61
CA ALA A 53 22.24 4.12 -9.24
C ALA A 53 21.58 5.51 -9.28
N ASP A 54 21.67 6.29 -8.20
CA ASP A 54 21.17 7.66 -8.14
C ASP A 54 21.87 8.59 -9.12
N LEU A 55 23.20 8.47 -9.26
CA LEU A 55 23.96 9.22 -10.26
C LEU A 55 23.53 8.86 -11.68
N ILE A 56 23.36 7.56 -11.97
CA ILE A 56 22.87 7.07 -13.26
C ILE A 56 21.44 7.58 -13.52
N HIS A 57 20.55 7.51 -12.53
CA HIS A 57 19.19 8.04 -12.64
C HIS A 57 19.16 9.56 -12.88
N LYS A 58 20.03 10.33 -12.21
CA LYS A 58 20.18 11.77 -12.45
C LYS A 58 20.71 12.06 -13.86
N ALA A 59 21.68 11.29 -14.35
CA ALA A 59 22.23 11.44 -15.69
C ALA A 59 21.23 11.01 -16.79
N MET A 60 20.48 9.95 -16.54
CA MET A 60 19.42 9.44 -17.43
C MET A 60 18.15 10.28 -17.43
N ARG A 61 17.97 11.18 -16.44
CA ARG A 61 16.99 12.27 -16.53
C ARG A 61 17.44 13.30 -17.58
N ARG A 62 17.45 12.89 -18.86
CA ARG A 62 16.96 13.78 -19.91
C ARG A 62 15.60 14.26 -19.41
N ARG A 63 15.49 15.54 -19.05
CA ARG A 63 14.23 16.12 -18.54
C ARG A 63 13.13 15.72 -19.52
N ARG A 64 12.30 14.73 -19.16
CA ARG A 64 11.04 14.48 -19.84
C ARG A 64 10.32 15.82 -19.81
N LYS A 65 10.14 16.44 -20.98
CA LYS A 65 9.48 17.74 -21.08
C LYS A 65 8.11 17.56 -20.44
N LYS A 66 7.83 18.32 -19.39
CA LYS A 66 6.50 18.35 -18.79
C LYS A 66 5.57 18.99 -19.82
N ILE A 67 4.53 18.27 -20.22
CA ILE A 67 3.50 18.81 -21.11
C ILE A 67 2.45 19.48 -20.22
N GLY A 68 2.02 20.68 -20.58
CA GLY A 68 0.93 21.37 -19.89
C GLY A 68 -0.41 20.72 -20.22
N ILE A 69 -1.31 20.67 -19.25
CA ILE A 69 -2.69 20.19 -19.41
C ILE A 69 -3.60 21.40 -19.23
N SER A 70 -4.61 21.54 -20.08
CA SER A 70 -5.59 22.62 -20.02
C SER A 70 -6.99 22.02 -20.16
N ALA A 71 -7.92 22.49 -19.33
CA ALA A 71 -9.33 22.13 -19.41
C ALA A 71 -10.07 23.06 -20.37
N GLU A 72 -11.25 22.63 -20.82
CA GLU A 72 -12.15 23.47 -21.60
C GLU A 72 -12.68 24.67 -20.79
N PRO A 73 -12.96 25.81 -21.43
CA PRO A 73 -13.55 26.96 -20.75
C PRO A 73 -14.97 26.64 -20.28
N VAL A 74 -15.31 27.08 -19.07
CA VAL A 74 -16.65 26.91 -18.49
C VAL A 74 -17.67 27.73 -19.30
N LYS A 75 -18.70 27.08 -19.83
CA LYS A 75 -19.83 27.76 -20.47
C LYS A 75 -20.77 28.30 -19.38
N SER A 76 -21.29 29.52 -19.56
CA SER A 76 -22.13 30.20 -18.56
C SER A 76 -23.47 29.52 -18.31
N ASP A 77 -24.00 28.78 -19.29
CA ASP A 77 -25.37 28.23 -19.25
C ASP A 77 -25.36 26.71 -19.10
N LEU A 78 -24.78 26.20 -18.01
CA LEU A 78 -24.85 24.78 -17.67
C LEU A 78 -26.22 24.46 -17.07
N LEU A 79 -27.12 23.92 -17.88
CA LEU A 79 -28.35 23.31 -17.38
C LEU A 79 -28.01 21.99 -16.68
N ILE A 80 -27.83 22.08 -15.37
CA ILE A 80 -27.55 20.93 -14.53
C ILE A 80 -28.85 20.13 -14.31
N ARG A 81 -28.93 18.94 -14.90
CA ARG A 81 -30.09 18.04 -14.75
C ARG A 81 -30.02 17.30 -13.41
N ARG A 82 -31.00 17.54 -12.54
CA ARG A 82 -31.17 16.77 -11.29
C ARG A 82 -31.94 15.49 -11.53
N ILE A 83 -31.51 14.42 -10.87
CA ILE A 83 -32.06 13.07 -10.99
C ILE A 83 -32.38 12.55 -9.60
N ASN A 84 -33.66 12.23 -9.40
CA ASN A 84 -34.14 11.59 -8.19
C ASN A 84 -33.53 10.19 -8.06
N LYS A 85 -32.99 9.91 -6.87
CA LYS A 85 -32.33 8.65 -6.51
C LYS A 85 -32.93 8.14 -5.21
N ASP A 86 -32.88 6.84 -5.02
CA ASP A 86 -33.20 6.20 -3.76
C ASP A 86 -32.16 6.55 -2.68
N ILE A 87 -32.57 6.38 -1.43
CA ILE A 87 -31.75 6.75 -0.25
C ILE A 87 -30.43 5.98 -0.25
N ARG A 88 -30.43 4.69 -0.64
CA ARG A 88 -29.23 3.86 -0.65
C ARG A 88 -28.22 4.38 -1.67
N SER A 89 -28.63 4.63 -2.91
CA SER A 89 -27.73 5.19 -3.93
C SER A 89 -27.17 6.56 -3.54
N ARG A 90 -27.99 7.43 -2.92
CA ARG A 90 -27.52 8.75 -2.45
C ARG A 90 -26.41 8.62 -1.42
N ILE A 91 -26.58 7.73 -0.44
CA ILE A 91 -25.57 7.49 0.62
C ILE A 91 -24.29 6.93 -0.01
N LEU A 92 -24.41 5.91 -0.86
CA LEU A 92 -23.26 5.26 -1.49
C LEU A 92 -22.42 6.25 -2.32
N ILE A 93 -23.07 7.07 -3.14
CA ILE A 93 -22.38 8.09 -3.95
C ILE A 93 -21.69 9.12 -3.06
N LYS A 94 -22.37 9.58 -2.00
CA LYS A 94 -21.82 10.57 -1.07
C LYS A 94 -20.58 10.04 -0.35
N GLU A 95 -20.63 8.80 0.14
CA GLU A 95 -19.49 8.15 0.80
C GLU A 95 -18.32 7.98 -0.17
N ALA A 96 -18.58 7.58 -1.41
CA ALA A 96 -17.55 7.44 -2.44
C ALA A 96 -16.85 8.78 -2.77
N ILE A 97 -17.60 9.89 -2.81
CA ILE A 97 -17.05 11.23 -3.03
C ILE A 97 -16.18 11.66 -1.84
N LEU A 98 -16.63 11.43 -0.60
CA LEU A 98 -15.91 11.82 0.60
C LEU A 98 -14.62 11.01 0.81
N ALA A 99 -14.61 9.75 0.40
CA ALA A 99 -13.43 8.89 0.45
C ALA A 99 -12.37 9.24 -0.61
N ASN A 100 -12.71 10.06 -1.61
CA ASN A 100 -11.81 10.37 -2.71
C ASN A 100 -10.89 11.58 -2.39
N ASP A 101 -9.58 11.36 -2.43
CA ASP A 101 -8.57 12.39 -2.14
C ASP A 101 -8.62 13.62 -3.05
N PHE A 102 -9.07 13.47 -4.30
CA PHE A 102 -9.20 14.58 -5.24
C PHE A 102 -10.42 15.47 -4.93
N MET A 103 -11.41 14.95 -4.20
CA MET A 103 -12.69 15.61 -3.93
C MET A 103 -12.80 16.20 -2.51
N LYS A 104 -11.76 16.04 -1.67
CA LYS A 104 -11.78 16.45 -0.25
C LYS A 104 -12.00 17.94 0.04
N HIS A 105 -11.88 18.82 -0.95
CA HIS A 105 -12.05 20.27 -0.79
C HIS A 105 -13.44 20.76 -1.25
N LEU A 106 -14.35 19.85 -1.59
CA LEU A 106 -15.72 20.21 -1.92
C LEU A 106 -16.52 20.48 -0.62
N SER A 107 -17.30 21.55 -0.64
CA SER A 107 -18.27 21.81 0.43
C SER A 107 -19.42 20.80 0.37
N MET A 108 -20.11 20.58 1.50
CA MET A 108 -21.24 19.65 1.55
C MET A 108 -22.35 20.00 0.55
N ALA A 109 -22.61 21.30 0.31
CA ALA A 109 -23.58 21.72 -0.70
C ALA A 109 -23.18 21.30 -2.12
N GLN A 110 -21.90 21.43 -2.48
CA GLN A 110 -21.39 20.99 -3.79
C GLN A 110 -21.46 19.47 -3.93
N ILE A 111 -21.19 18.73 -2.85
CA ILE A 111 -21.32 17.26 -2.86
C ILE A 111 -22.78 16.87 -3.09
N GLU A 112 -23.74 17.48 -2.39
CA GLU A 112 -25.17 17.21 -2.61
C GLU A 112 -25.61 17.55 -4.04
N GLU A 113 -25.09 18.65 -4.63
CA GLU A 113 -25.32 18.96 -6.04
C GLU A 113 -24.76 17.88 -6.98
N ILE A 114 -23.54 17.41 -6.75
CA ILE A 114 -22.96 16.32 -7.56
C ILE A 114 -23.81 15.05 -7.42
N VAL A 115 -24.20 14.68 -6.19
CA VAL A 115 -25.08 13.54 -5.91
C VAL A 115 -26.40 13.67 -6.66
N ASP A 116 -27.01 14.87 -6.71
CA ASP A 116 -28.25 15.13 -7.43
C ASP A 116 -28.08 14.92 -8.95
N CYS A 117 -26.89 15.16 -9.50
CA CYS A 117 -26.66 15.23 -10.96
C CYS A 117 -26.09 13.95 -11.57
N MET A 118 -25.48 13.09 -10.76
CA MET A 118 -25.06 11.76 -11.23
C MET A 118 -26.27 10.96 -11.73
N PHE A 119 -26.04 10.00 -12.61
CA PHE A 119 -27.11 9.21 -13.24
C PHE A 119 -26.71 7.75 -13.37
N PRO A 120 -27.68 6.82 -13.28
CA PRO A 120 -27.39 5.41 -13.42
C PRO A 120 -27.03 5.09 -14.88
N ILE A 121 -26.04 4.21 -15.06
CA ILE A 121 -25.66 3.63 -16.34
C ILE A 121 -25.46 2.13 -16.09
N ALA A 122 -26.12 1.29 -16.89
CA ALA A 122 -25.98 -0.15 -16.84
C ALA A 122 -25.04 -0.63 -17.95
N PHE A 123 -24.16 -1.57 -17.63
CA PHE A 123 -23.25 -2.22 -18.57
C PHE A 123 -23.49 -3.72 -18.59
N GLU A 124 -23.39 -4.34 -19.76
CA GLU A 124 -23.49 -5.80 -19.88
C GLU A 124 -22.23 -6.48 -19.35
N ARG A 125 -22.37 -7.73 -18.89
CA ARG A 125 -21.24 -8.54 -18.43
C ARG A 125 -20.19 -8.67 -19.55
N GLY A 126 -18.93 -8.41 -19.21
CA GLY A 126 -17.82 -8.44 -20.16
C GLY A 126 -17.63 -7.14 -20.95
N SER A 127 -18.46 -6.13 -20.73
CA SER A 127 -18.30 -4.80 -21.34
C SER A 127 -17.05 -4.10 -20.81
N THR A 128 -16.34 -3.42 -21.70
CA THR A 128 -15.23 -2.53 -21.32
C THR A 128 -15.78 -1.11 -21.13
N ILE A 129 -15.75 -0.60 -19.90
CA ILE A 129 -16.29 0.73 -19.55
C ILE A 129 -15.30 1.85 -19.92
N VAL A 130 -14.01 1.62 -19.62
CA VAL A 130 -12.91 2.56 -19.86
C VAL A 130 -11.73 1.80 -20.45
N ARG A 131 -11.03 2.43 -21.40
CA ARG A 131 -9.86 1.86 -22.07
C ARG A 131 -8.65 2.75 -21.86
N GLU A 132 -7.50 2.14 -21.61
CA GLU A 132 -6.24 2.87 -21.49
C GLU A 132 -5.87 3.53 -22.83
N GLY A 133 -5.51 4.81 -22.76
CA GLY A 133 -5.20 5.64 -23.94
C GLY A 133 -6.36 6.49 -24.44
N ASP A 134 -7.60 6.21 -24.01
CA ASP A 134 -8.76 7.02 -24.37
C ASP A 134 -8.86 8.28 -23.49
N VAL A 135 -9.50 9.33 -24.03
CA VAL A 135 -9.76 10.58 -23.30
C VAL A 135 -10.81 10.33 -22.22
N GLY A 136 -10.46 10.58 -20.96
CA GLY A 136 -11.39 10.49 -19.83
C GLY A 136 -12.22 11.76 -19.65
N SER A 137 -13.55 11.63 -19.69
CA SER A 137 -14.51 12.74 -19.49
C SER A 137 -15.56 12.47 -18.42
N THR A 138 -15.56 11.28 -17.81
CA THR A 138 -16.64 10.83 -16.93
C THR A 138 -16.08 10.08 -15.73
N VAL A 139 -16.70 10.29 -14.57
CA VAL A 139 -16.38 9.60 -13.31
C VAL A 139 -17.52 8.64 -12.97
N PHE A 140 -17.17 7.44 -12.53
CA PHE A 140 -18.11 6.38 -12.19
C PHE A 140 -18.03 6.03 -10.71
N VAL A 141 -19.17 5.62 -10.16
CA VAL A 141 -19.29 5.00 -8.85
C VAL A 141 -19.95 3.65 -9.08
N LEU A 142 -19.38 2.59 -8.52
CA LEU A 142 -19.89 1.23 -8.68
C LEU A 142 -20.96 0.96 -7.62
N ASP A 143 -22.11 0.48 -8.06
CA ASP A 143 -23.12 -0.08 -7.17
C ASP A 143 -22.71 -1.52 -6.82
N GLY A 144 -22.59 -1.81 -5.53
CA GLY A 144 -21.95 -3.02 -5.01
C GLY A 144 -22.86 -4.25 -4.93
N GLU A 145 -23.71 -4.47 -5.94
CA GLU A 145 -24.56 -5.69 -6.02
C GLU A 145 -23.90 -6.85 -6.77
#